data_AF-A0A7I8F3F4-F1
#
_entry.id   AF-A0A7I8F3F4-F1
#
_cell.length_a   1.000
_cell.length_b   1.000
_cell.length_c   1.000
_cell.angle_alpha   90.00
_cell.angle_beta   90.00
_cell.angle_gamma   90.00
#
_symmetry.space_group_name_H-M   'P 1'
#
loop_
_entity.id
_entity.type
_entity.pdbx_description
1 polymer ?
#
loop_
_entity_poly.entity_id
_entity_poly.type
_entity_poly.pdbx_seq_one_letter_code
_entity_poly.pdbx_strand_id
1 'polypeptide(L)'
;MTKKHETLFWRLKGKSQEELVVLLEHLVQRQPEVEAVLELLVELPLSGTSVPEKQSRKHTIDPAAIRRQADVAFDRAGDDWDAAGRAAVELEQIYVIGQDFAQAGAWVNAQIVYATLAEEILS
;
A
#
# COMPACT_ATOMS: atom_id res chain seq x y z
N MET A 1 -9.27 -7.11 -15.38
CA MET A 1 -8.32 -8.17 -14.98
C MET A 1 -8.02 -9.05 -16.19
N THR A 2 -6.76 -9.35 -16.51
CA THR A 2 -6.43 -10.15 -17.71
C THR A 2 -6.33 -11.65 -17.36
N LYS A 3 -6.58 -12.55 -18.32
CA LYS A 3 -6.46 -14.02 -18.11
C LYS A 3 -5.12 -14.45 -17.50
N LYS A 4 -4.03 -13.72 -17.76
CA LYS A 4 -2.72 -13.99 -17.16
C LYS A 4 -2.71 -13.76 -15.65
N HIS A 5 -3.40 -12.72 -15.16
CA HIS A 5 -3.50 -12.43 -13.74
C HIS A 5 -4.27 -13.53 -13.01
N GLU A 6 -5.39 -14.00 -13.57
CA GLU A 6 -6.20 -15.07 -12.97
C GLU A 6 -5.40 -16.36 -12.76
N THR A 7 -4.63 -16.78 -13.77
CA THR A 7 -3.76 -17.97 -13.66
C THR A 7 -2.66 -17.79 -12.61
N LEU A 8 -2.07 -16.60 -12.49
CA LEU A 8 -1.07 -16.31 -11.46
C LEU A 8 -1.70 -16.40 -10.06
N PHE A 9 -2.82 -15.72 -9.83
CA PHE A 9 -3.51 -15.74 -8.54
C PHE A 9 -3.98 -17.14 -8.15
N TRP A 10 -4.43 -17.95 -9.10
CA TRP A 10 -4.76 -19.35 -8.83
C TRP A 10 -3.55 -20.16 -8.37
N ARG A 11 -2.37 -19.95 -8.98
CA ARG A 11 -1.13 -20.62 -8.54
C ARG A 11 -0.67 -20.13 -7.16
N LEU A 12 -0.80 -18.84 -6.88
CA LEU A 12 -0.46 -18.27 -5.57
C LEU A 12 -1.37 -18.82 -4.47
N LYS A 13 -2.67 -19.04 -4.74
CA LYS A 13 -3.59 -19.67 -3.78
C LYS A 13 -3.20 -21.09 -3.36
N GLY A 14 -2.42 -21.80 -4.19
CA GLY A 14 -1.93 -23.14 -3.87
C GLY A 14 -0.61 -23.18 -3.08
N LYS A 15 -0.02 -22.02 -2.76
CA LYS A 15 1.24 -21.90 -2.02
C LYS A 15 1.03 -21.90 -0.51
N SER A 16 2.00 -22.42 0.24
CA SER A 16 2.03 -22.27 1.69
C SER A 16 2.29 -20.82 2.09
N GLN A 17 2.02 -20.49 3.35
CA GLN A 17 2.30 -19.16 3.88
C GLN A 17 3.79 -18.80 3.79
N GLU A 18 4.67 -19.75 4.13
CA GLU A 18 6.12 -19.57 4.05
C GLU A 18 6.57 -19.34 2.61
N GLU A 19 5.99 -20.08 1.66
CA GLU A 19 6.30 -19.88 0.24
C GLU A 19 5.83 -18.50 -0.26
N LEU A 20 4.69 -18.00 0.22
CA LEU A 20 4.21 -16.65 -0.12
C LEU A 20 5.13 -15.56 0.45
N VAL A 21 5.64 -15.73 1.68
CA VAL A 21 6.60 -14.80 2.29
C VAL A 21 7.89 -14.74 1.46
N VAL A 22 8.44 -15.89 1.07
CA VAL A 22 9.65 -15.93 0.21
C VAL A 22 9.42 -15.25 -1.15
N LEU A 23 8.21 -15.37 -1.72
CA LEU A 23 7.86 -14.66 -2.94
C LEU A 23 7.79 -13.13 -2.74
N LEU A 24 7.26 -12.68 -1.60
CA LEU A 24 7.24 -11.26 -1.23
C LEU A 24 8.66 -10.72 -1.02
N GLU A 25 9.53 -11.47 -0.33
CA GLU A 25 10.94 -11.12 -0.18
C GLU A 25 11.64 -10.96 -1.54
N HIS A 26 11.39 -11.88 -2.47
CA HIS A 26 11.92 -11.76 -3.83
C HIS A 26 11.37 -10.57 -4.60
N LEU A 27 10.12 -10.16 -4.35
CA LEU A 27 9.55 -8.95 -4.95
C LEU A 27 10.22 -7.69 -4.39
N VAL A 28 10.37 -7.60 -3.06
CA VAL A 28 11.07 -6.48 -2.40
C VAL A 28 12.51 -6.36 -2.88
N GLN A 29 13.25 -7.48 -2.99
CA GLN A 29 14.62 -7.46 -3.50
C GLN A 29 14.73 -6.97 -4.94
N ARG A 30 13.71 -7.22 -5.78
CA ARG A 30 13.69 -6.81 -7.19
C ARG A 30 13.17 -5.39 -7.38
N GLN A 31 12.28 -4.96 -6.50
CA GLN A 31 11.55 -3.70 -6.54
C GLN A 31 11.42 -3.17 -5.10
N PRO A 32 12.43 -2.42 -4.61
CA PRO A 32 12.42 -1.88 -3.24
C PRO A 32 11.19 -1.05 -2.90
N GLU A 33 10.55 -0.42 -3.89
CA GLU A 33 9.29 0.31 -3.73
C GLU A 33 8.14 -0.55 -3.19
N VAL A 34 8.19 -1.87 -3.41
CA VAL A 34 7.17 -2.81 -2.90
C VAL A 34 7.23 -2.88 -1.38
N GLU A 35 8.38 -2.66 -0.76
CA GLU A 35 8.54 -2.65 0.69
C GLU A 35 7.64 -1.59 1.33
N ALA A 36 7.71 -0.36 0.81
CA ALA A 36 6.91 0.75 1.32
C ALA A 36 5.40 0.46 1.19
N VAL A 37 4.97 -0.15 0.08
CA VAL A 37 3.57 -0.54 -0.12
C VAL A 37 3.15 -1.65 0.85
N LEU A 38 4.01 -2.65 1.07
CA LEU A 38 3.73 -3.74 2.00
C LEU A 38 3.64 -3.26 3.46
N GLU A 39 4.42 -2.27 3.88
CA GLU A 39 4.31 -1.65 5.20
C GLU A 39 2.90 -1.09 5.46
N LEU A 40 2.25 -0.54 4.43
CA LEU A 40 0.86 -0.07 4.56
C LEU A 40 -0.16 -1.22 4.51
N LEU A 41 0.03 -2.16 3.58
CA LEU A 41 -0.94 -3.24 3.35
C LEU A 41 -0.97 -4.27 4.48
N VAL A 42 0.13 -4.45 5.22
CA VAL A 42 0.17 -5.33 6.41
C VAL A 42 -0.78 -4.87 7.51
N GLU A 43 -0.95 -3.57 7.66
CA GLU A 43 -1.84 -2.99 8.67
C GLU A 43 -3.31 -3.00 8.24
N LEU A 44 -3.59 -3.29 6.96
CA LEU A 44 -4.93 -3.26 6.43
C LEU A 44 -5.76 -4.43 7.01
N PRO A 45 -6.93 -4.15 7.61
CA PRO A 45 -7.79 -5.21 8.11
C PRO A 45 -8.44 -5.96 6.92
N LEU A 46 -7.81 -7.06 6.50
CA LEU A 46 -8.35 -7.90 5.43
C LEU A 46 -9.52 -8.74 5.97
N SER A 47 -10.72 -8.45 5.47
CA SER A 47 -11.96 -9.19 5.79
C SER A 47 -11.77 -10.70 5.64
N GLY A 48 -11.87 -11.44 6.76
CA GLY A 48 -11.76 -12.90 6.79
C GLY A 48 -10.59 -13.45 7.60
N THR A 49 -9.65 -12.61 8.02
CA THR A 49 -8.66 -13.01 9.04
C THR A 49 -9.26 -12.73 10.42
N SER A 50 -9.28 -13.74 11.28
CA SER A 50 -9.77 -13.66 12.66
C SER A 50 -8.75 -12.91 13.52
N VAL A 51 -8.45 -11.65 13.17
CA VAL A 51 -7.65 -10.79 14.02
C VAL A 51 -8.58 -10.39 15.17
N PRO A 52 -8.22 -10.70 16.43
CA PRO A 52 -9.04 -10.30 17.56
C PRO A 52 -9.18 -8.77 17.57
N GLU A 53 -10.40 -8.26 17.72
CA GLU A 53 -10.77 -6.82 17.71
C GLU A 53 -9.90 -5.93 18.64
N LYS A 54 -9.14 -6.53 19.57
CA LYS A 54 -8.20 -5.85 20.46
C LYS A 54 -6.82 -5.56 19.84
N GLN A 55 -6.42 -6.22 18.75
CA GLN A 55 -5.14 -6.00 18.07
C GLN A 55 -5.23 -4.96 16.95
N SER A 56 -6.32 -4.94 16.18
CA SER A 56 -6.55 -3.93 15.13
C SER A 56 -6.66 -2.49 15.64
N ARG A 57 -6.80 -2.30 16.96
CA ARG A 57 -6.89 -0.98 17.61
C ARG A 57 -5.54 -0.41 18.05
N LYS A 58 -4.42 -1.14 17.86
CA LYS A 58 -3.12 -0.78 18.46
C LYS A 58 -1.96 -0.61 17.49
N HIS A 59 -2.06 -1.03 16.24
CA HIS A 59 -1.06 -0.66 15.23
C HIS A 59 -1.63 0.41 14.32
N THR A 60 -1.11 1.61 14.54
CA THR A 60 -1.29 2.74 13.64
C THR A 60 -0.22 2.69 12.58
N ILE A 61 -0.59 2.95 11.33
CA ILE A 61 0.37 3.13 10.25
C ILE A 61 1.41 4.18 10.65
N ASP A 62 2.68 3.92 10.32
CA ASP A 62 3.74 4.91 10.41
C ASP A 62 3.58 5.96 9.28
N PRO A 63 3.38 7.25 9.61
CA PRO A 63 3.36 8.32 8.61
C PRO A 63 4.59 8.32 7.69
N ALA A 64 5.76 7.91 8.19
CA ALA A 64 6.98 7.90 7.39
C ALA A 64 6.89 6.93 6.19
N ALA A 65 6.11 5.86 6.28
CA ALA A 65 5.87 4.96 5.15
C ALA A 65 5.06 5.64 4.03
N ILE A 66 4.08 6.46 4.41
CA ILE A 66 3.29 7.25 3.45
C ILE A 66 4.16 8.32 2.79
N ARG A 67 5.02 9.01 3.58
CA ARG A 67 5.96 10.00 3.04
C ARG A 67 6.90 9.40 2.00
N ARG A 68 7.53 8.26 2.34
CA ARG A 68 8.41 7.55 1.40
C ARG A 68 7.71 7.19 0.08
N GLN A 69 6.43 6.81 0.12
CA GLN A 69 5.68 6.53 -1.10
C GLN A 69 5.35 7.79 -1.90
N ALA A 70 5.00 8.89 -1.23
CA ALA A 70 4.78 10.17 -1.89
C ALA A 70 6.08 10.69 -2.54
N ASP A 71 7.21 10.62 -1.83
CA ASP A 71 8.53 10.96 -2.35
C ASP A 71 8.86 10.15 -3.61
N VAL A 72 8.68 8.83 -3.56
CA VAL A 72 8.91 7.95 -4.71
C VAL A 72 8.00 8.31 -5.89
N ALA A 73 6.75 8.68 -5.64
CA ALA A 73 5.81 9.10 -6.68
C ALA A 73 6.26 10.40 -7.37
N PHE A 74 6.75 11.38 -6.60
CA PHE A 74 7.29 12.62 -7.16
C PHE A 74 8.62 12.38 -7.90
N ASP A 75 9.53 11.60 -7.32
CA ASP A 75 10.82 11.26 -7.95
C ASP A 75 10.63 10.56 -9.30
N ARG A 76 9.65 9.65 -9.40
CA ARG A 76 9.34 8.91 -10.63
C ARG A 76 8.58 9.72 -11.66
N ALA A 77 7.79 10.68 -11.19
CA ALA A 77 7.11 11.60 -12.07
C ALA A 77 8.09 12.42 -12.92
N GLY A 78 9.27 12.75 -12.38
CA GLY A 78 10.26 13.60 -13.05
C GLY A 78 9.81 15.06 -13.14
N ASP A 79 10.47 15.85 -13.99
CA ASP A 79 10.28 17.31 -14.02
C ASP A 79 9.69 17.84 -15.35
N ASP A 80 9.17 16.96 -16.20
CA ASP A 80 8.59 17.36 -17.48
C ASP A 80 7.11 17.78 -17.37
N TRP A 81 6.53 18.22 -18.49
CA TRP A 81 5.17 18.74 -18.54
C TRP A 81 4.10 17.73 -18.10
N ASP A 82 4.37 16.43 -18.23
CA ASP A 82 3.45 15.35 -17.87
C ASP A 82 3.72 14.81 -16.45
N ALA A 83 4.75 15.31 -15.77
CA ALA A 83 5.14 14.87 -14.43
C ALA A 83 3.99 14.96 -13.43
N ALA A 84 3.30 16.09 -13.38
CA ALA A 84 2.18 16.29 -12.46
C ALA A 84 1.07 15.24 -12.66
N GLY A 85 0.82 14.85 -13.92
CA GLY A 85 -0.15 13.79 -14.24
C GLY A 85 0.31 12.41 -13.76
N ARG A 86 1.60 12.09 -13.91
CA ARG A 86 2.18 10.82 -13.42
C ARG A 86 2.19 10.75 -11.89
N ALA A 87 2.63 11.82 -11.23
CA ALA A 87 2.59 11.93 -9.77
C ALA A 87 1.16 11.74 -9.26
N ALA A 88 0.17 12.40 -9.86
CA ALA A 88 -1.23 12.28 -9.46
C ALA A 88 -1.74 10.82 -9.53
N VAL A 89 -1.37 10.07 -10.58
CA VAL A 89 -1.75 8.65 -10.72
C VAL A 89 -1.12 7.78 -9.63
N GLU A 90 0.13 8.04 -9.25
CA GLU A 90 0.80 7.28 -8.19
C GLU A 90 0.26 7.66 -6.79
N LEU A 91 0.04 8.96 -6.53
CA LEU A 91 -0.56 9.45 -5.29
C LEU A 91 -2.01 8.97 -5.10
N GLU A 92 -2.77 8.79 -6.20
CA GLU A 92 -4.11 8.19 -6.16
C GLU A 92 -4.08 6.76 -5.58
N GLN A 93 -3.01 5.99 -5.81
CA GLN A 93 -2.88 4.65 -5.23
C GLN A 93 -2.75 4.70 -3.71
N ILE A 94 -2.01 5.68 -3.18
CA ILE A 94 -1.90 5.92 -1.73
C ILE A 94 -3.26 6.33 -1.14
N TYR A 95 -4.00 7.19 -1.86
CA TYR A 95 -5.35 7.59 -1.47
C TYR A 95 -6.31 6.39 -1.40
N VAL A 96 -6.27 5.48 -2.38
CA VAL A 96 -7.08 4.25 -2.39
C VAL A 96 -6.79 3.37 -1.17
N ILE A 97 -5.54 3.27 -0.72
CA ILE A 97 -5.21 2.56 0.53
C ILE A 97 -5.93 3.20 1.74
N GLY A 98 -5.95 4.54 1.81
CA GLY A 98 -6.71 5.27 2.82
C GLY A 98 -8.22 4.96 2.76
N GLN A 99 -8.77 4.79 1.55
CA GLN A 99 -10.16 4.36 1.36
C GLN A 99 -10.39 2.95 1.87
N ASP A 100 -9.48 2.02 1.62
CA ASP A 100 -9.58 0.64 2.10
C ASP A 100 -9.59 0.58 3.64
N PHE A 101 -8.75 1.39 4.31
CA PHE A 101 -8.79 1.54 5.77
C PHE A 101 -10.14 2.07 6.27
N ALA A 102 -10.68 3.09 5.61
CA ALA A 102 -11.97 3.66 5.97
C ALA A 102 -13.11 2.63 5.80
N GLN A 103 -13.10 1.88 4.70
CA GLN A 103 -14.08 0.81 4.42
C GLN A 103 -13.98 -0.33 5.45
N ALA A 104 -12.77 -0.63 5.92
CA ALA A 104 -12.54 -1.62 6.97
C ALA A 104 -12.84 -1.10 8.39
N GLY A 105 -13.32 0.14 8.55
CA GLY A 105 -13.64 0.75 9.84
C GLY A 105 -12.41 1.23 10.64
N ALA A 106 -11.21 1.13 10.06
CA ALA A 106 -9.95 1.57 10.65
C ALA A 106 -9.70 3.08 10.40
N TRP A 107 -10.64 3.90 10.86
CA TRP A 107 -10.67 5.35 10.59
C TRP A 107 -9.42 6.12 11.05
N VAL A 108 -8.75 5.67 12.12
CA VAL A 108 -7.50 6.28 12.58
C VAL A 108 -6.40 6.14 11.52
N ASN A 109 -6.29 4.95 10.92
CA ASN A 109 -5.30 4.70 9.87
C ASN A 109 -5.66 5.43 8.58
N ALA A 110 -6.95 5.47 8.22
CA ALA A 110 -7.41 6.28 7.10
C ALA A 110 -7.06 7.77 7.27
N GLN A 111 -7.28 8.32 8.48
CA GLN A 111 -6.92 9.71 8.79
C GLN A 111 -5.41 9.94 8.66
N ILE A 112 -4.57 9.03 9.17
CA ILE A 112 -3.11 9.14 9.03
C ILE A 112 -2.70 9.17 7.56
N VAL A 113 -3.26 8.28 6.73
CA VAL A 113 -3.00 8.26 5.28
C VAL A 113 -3.39 9.58 4.64
N TYR A 114 -4.62 10.05 4.82
CA TYR A 114 -5.09 11.27 4.17
C TYR A 114 -4.35 12.52 4.66
N ALA A 115 -4.09 12.63 5.96
CA ALA A 115 -3.39 13.79 6.52
C ALA A 115 -1.96 13.85 6.01
N THR A 116 -1.23 12.73 6.07
CA THR A 116 0.17 12.69 5.60
C THR A 116 0.24 12.95 4.10
N LEU A 117 -0.63 12.32 3.30
CA LEU A 117 -0.67 12.55 1.86
C LEU A 117 -0.98 14.02 1.51
N ALA A 118 -1.89 14.66 2.24
CA ALA A 118 -2.18 16.08 2.04
C ALA A 118 -1.00 16.98 2.43
N GLU A 119 -0.25 16.65 3.48
CA GLU A 119 0.98 17.36 3.86
C GLU A 119 2.02 17.29 2.74
N GLU A 120 2.29 16.11 2.19
CA GLU A 120 3.29 15.92 1.12
C GLU A 120 2.88 16.56 -0.22
N ILE A 121 1.59 16.68 -0.51
CA ILE A 121 1.12 17.36 -1.73
C ILE A 121 1.26 18.89 -1.62
N LEU A 122 1.22 19.43 -0.39
CA LEU A 122 1.19 20.86 -0.12
C LEU A 122 2.56 21.45 0.28
N SER A 123 3.57 20.60 0.50
CA SER A 123 4.95 21.01 0.83
C SER A 123 5.71 21.54 -0.37
#